data_AF-A0A7M7GJS9-F1
#
_entry.id   AF-A0A7M7GJS9-F1
#
_cell.length_a   1.000
_cell.length_b   1.000
_cell.length_c   1.000
_cell.angle_alpha   90.00
_cell.angle_beta   90.00
_cell.angle_gamma   90.00
#
_symmetry.space_group_name_H-M   'P 1'
#
loop_
_entity.id
_entity.type
_entity.pdbx_description
1 polymer ?
#
loop_
_entity_poly.entity_id
_entity_poly.type
_entity_poly.pdbx_seq_one_letter_code
_entity_poly.pdbx_strand_id
1 'polypeptide(L)'
;MPHAGLVTIILGVTVATVLYFMFGNNKQRNDQYYEHGYESYPEQSSMSRDSDECPICLLPLAYKINYILQPCRHKFHKRCIEKWGHEAESQALCPLCRSPFAQIR
;
A
#
# COMPACT_ATOMS: atom_id res chain seq x y z
N MET A 1 14.84 42.13 -36.81
CA MET A 1 14.25 42.44 -35.49
C MET A 1 14.47 41.25 -34.55
N PRO A 2 15.67 41.12 -33.95
CA PRO A 2 16.10 39.91 -33.24
C PRO A 2 15.43 39.73 -31.85
N HIS A 3 14.71 40.74 -31.36
CA HIS A 3 14.07 40.72 -30.04
C HIS A 3 12.79 39.87 -30.01
N ALA A 4 12.14 39.64 -31.15
CA ALA A 4 10.92 38.84 -31.21
C ALA A 4 11.17 37.36 -30.84
N GLY A 5 12.32 36.79 -31.25
CA GLY A 5 12.68 35.41 -30.92
C GLY A 5 13.12 35.22 -29.46
N LEU A 6 13.75 36.23 -28.87
CA LEU A 6 14.13 36.17 -27.46
C LEU A 6 12.91 36.28 -26.54
N VAL A 7 11.94 37.13 -26.90
CA VAL A 7 10.69 37.27 -26.14
C VAL A 7 9.88 35.96 -26.18
N THR A 8 9.82 35.25 -27.30
CA THR A 8 9.11 33.96 -27.37
C THR A 8 9.79 32.86 -26.57
N ILE A 9 11.12 32.81 -26.55
CA ILE A 9 11.88 31.84 -25.73
C ILE A 9 11.64 32.12 -24.24
N ILE A 10 11.70 33.38 -23.82
CA ILE A 10 11.46 33.76 -22.42
C ILE A 10 10.03 33.40 -22.00
N LEU A 11 9.02 33.70 -22.83
CA LEU A 11 7.64 33.33 -22.54
C LEU A 11 7.43 31.80 -22.50
N GLY A 12 8.13 31.05 -23.36
CA GLY A 12 8.08 29.58 -23.33
C GLY A 12 8.69 29.00 -22.05
N VAL A 13 9.85 29.50 -21.63
CA VAL A 13 10.54 29.04 -20.41
C VAL A 13 9.76 29.44 -19.16
N THR A 14 9.16 30.63 -19.10
CA THR A 14 8.35 31.04 -17.95
C THR A 14 7.07 30.23 -17.83
N VAL A 15 6.36 29.98 -18.94
CA VAL A 15 5.16 29.13 -18.93
C VAL A 15 5.52 27.69 -18.53
N ALA A 16 6.59 27.13 -19.10
CA ALA A 16 7.03 25.77 -18.75
C ALA A 16 7.44 25.63 -17.28
N THR A 17 8.17 26.60 -16.73
CA THR A 17 8.58 26.60 -15.31
C THR A 17 7.42 26.81 -14.36
N VAL A 18 6.47 27.71 -14.67
CA VAL A 18 5.25 27.92 -13.89
C VAL A 18 4.36 26.67 -13.93
N LEU A 19 4.18 26.05 -15.10
CA LEU A 19 3.43 24.80 -15.22
C LEU A 19 4.12 23.67 -14.46
N TYR A 20 5.44 23.54 -14.56
CA TYR A 20 6.21 22.57 -13.79
C TYR A 20 6.05 22.79 -12.29
N PHE A 21 6.05 24.03 -11.81
CA PHE A 21 5.89 24.32 -10.38
C PHE A 21 4.44 24.10 -9.90
N MET A 22 3.44 24.42 -10.73
CA MET A 22 2.02 24.20 -10.42
C MET A 22 1.62 22.72 -10.50
N PHE A 23 2.18 21.93 -11.42
CA PHE A 23 1.94 20.49 -11.55
C PHE A 23 2.87 19.64 -10.68
N GLY A 24 4.11 20.09 -10.46
CA GLY A 24 5.13 19.38 -9.66
C GLY A 24 4.89 19.47 -8.15
N ASN A 25 4.20 20.52 -7.68
CA ASN A 25 3.80 20.61 -6.27
C ASN A 25 2.50 19.87 -5.94
N ASN A 26 1.84 19.23 -6.92
CA ASN A 26 0.70 18.35 -6.66
C ASN A 26 1.11 16.87 -6.51
N LYS A 27 2.35 16.62 -6.05
CA LYS A 27 2.92 15.29 -5.79
C LYS A 27 3.25 15.09 -4.31
N GLN A 28 2.31 15.41 -3.42
CA GLN A 28 2.34 14.98 -2.02
C GLN A 28 0.89 14.64 -1.62
N ARG A 29 0.46 13.37 -1.53
CA ARG A 29 1.06 12.30 -0.72
C ARG A 29 0.77 10.90 -1.28
N ASN A 30 1.54 10.42 -2.26
CA ASN A 30 1.70 8.96 -2.42
C ASN A 30 3.01 8.52 -3.11
N ASP A 31 4.08 9.30 -3.00
CA ASP A 31 5.32 9.09 -3.77
C ASP A 31 6.59 9.11 -2.90
N GLN A 32 6.55 8.43 -1.77
CA GLN A 32 7.76 7.94 -1.11
C GLN A 32 7.91 6.40 -1.24
N TYR A 33 7.17 5.77 -2.15
CA TYR A 33 7.08 4.30 -2.25
C TYR A 33 7.82 3.69 -3.47
N TYR A 34 8.29 4.49 -4.43
CA TYR A 34 8.95 4.00 -5.65
C TYR A 34 10.20 4.81 -5.98
N GLU A 35 11.33 4.62 -5.26
CA GLU A 35 12.66 4.85 -5.85
C GLU A 35 13.85 4.34 -5.00
N HIS A 36 13.71 3.29 -4.18
CA HIS A 36 14.90 2.73 -3.51
C HIS A 36 14.77 1.23 -3.23
N GLY A 37 15.18 0.40 -4.20
CA GLY A 37 15.31 -1.04 -3.99
C GLY A 37 15.24 -1.90 -5.24
N TYR A 38 15.97 -1.58 -6.31
CA TYR A 38 16.29 -2.56 -7.35
C TYR A 38 17.55 -3.35 -6.92
N GLU A 39 17.52 -3.97 -5.75
CA GLU A 39 18.66 -4.79 -5.30
C GLU A 39 18.17 -6.16 -4.86
N SER A 40 18.44 -7.13 -5.74
CA SER A 40 18.32 -8.58 -5.59
C SER A 40 17.01 -9.12 -5.01
N TYR A 41 16.22 -9.85 -5.81
CA TYR A 41 15.27 -10.82 -5.26
C TYR A 41 16.05 -11.80 -4.37
N PRO A 42 15.83 -11.85 -3.03
CA PRO A 42 16.20 -13.01 -2.28
C PRO A 42 15.09 -14.03 -2.55
N GLU A 43 15.46 -15.01 -3.36
CA GLU A 43 14.78 -16.29 -3.41
C GLU A 43 14.58 -16.81 -1.97
N GLN A 44 13.32 -17.02 -1.60
CA GLN A 44 12.86 -17.78 -0.42
C GLN A 44 13.33 -17.30 0.97
N SER A 45 12.38 -16.82 1.78
CA SER A 45 12.24 -17.40 3.13
C SER A 45 10.88 -17.09 3.74
N SER A 46 10.10 -18.15 3.88
CA SER A 46 9.18 -18.34 4.99
C SER A 46 9.78 -17.80 6.30
N MET A 47 9.33 -16.65 6.78
CA MET A 47 9.24 -16.41 8.21
C MET A 47 8.31 -15.23 8.45
N SER A 48 7.15 -15.54 9.01
CA SER A 48 6.23 -14.66 9.72
C SER A 48 6.98 -13.54 10.48
N ARG A 49 7.06 -12.36 9.89
CA ARG A 49 7.45 -11.14 10.58
C ARG A 49 6.36 -10.13 10.34
N ASP A 50 5.34 -10.23 11.20
CA ASP A 50 4.40 -9.17 11.59
C ASP A 50 4.40 -8.00 10.60
N SER A 51 3.90 -8.24 9.38
CA SER A 51 3.63 -7.15 8.47
C SER A 51 2.57 -6.32 9.18
N ASP A 52 2.83 -5.04 9.43
CA ASP A 52 1.87 -4.09 10.00
C ASP A 52 0.66 -3.85 9.06
N GLU A 53 0.42 -4.75 8.12
CA GLU A 53 -0.58 -4.74 7.07
C GLU A 53 -1.44 -6.01 7.16
N CYS A 54 -2.72 -5.83 6.91
CA CYS A 54 -3.68 -6.93 6.86
C CYS A 54 -3.48 -7.72 5.56
N PRO A 55 -3.14 -9.01 5.59
CA PRO A 55 -2.87 -9.80 4.38
C PRO A 55 -4.12 -10.06 3.51
N ILE A 56 -5.33 -9.75 4.01
CA ILE A 56 -6.58 -9.88 3.24
C ILE A 56 -6.82 -8.64 2.37
N CYS A 57 -6.55 -7.45 2.87
CA CYS A 57 -6.87 -6.18 2.18
C CYS A 57 -5.66 -5.31 1.86
N LEU A 58 -4.46 -5.75 2.26
CA LEU A 58 -3.17 -5.08 2.05
C LEU A 58 -3.15 -3.63 2.55
N LEU A 59 -3.92 -3.35 3.61
CA LEU A 59 -3.97 -2.03 4.26
C LEU A 59 -3.36 -2.12 5.67
N PRO A 60 -2.78 -1.03 6.20
CA PRO A 60 -2.15 -1.07 7.52
C PRO A 60 -3.14 -1.42 8.65
N LEU A 61 -2.71 -2.28 9.55
CA LEU A 61 -3.43 -2.70 10.77
C LEU A 61 -3.66 -1.53 11.73
N ALA A 62 -2.81 -0.49 11.70
CA ALA A 62 -2.93 0.68 12.57
C ALA A 62 -4.26 1.46 12.44
N TYR A 63 -4.92 1.40 11.28
CA TYR A 63 -6.09 2.24 11.00
C TYR A 63 -7.44 1.66 11.47
N LYS A 64 -7.50 0.40 11.92
CA LYS A 64 -8.76 -0.28 12.25
C LYS A 64 -8.61 -1.23 13.44
N ILE A 65 -9.75 -1.69 13.95
CA ILE A 65 -9.79 -2.75 14.97
C ILE A 65 -9.17 -4.01 14.37
N ASN A 66 -8.13 -4.50 15.04
CA ASN A 66 -7.42 -5.71 14.67
C ASN A 66 -7.93 -6.89 15.47
N TYR A 67 -7.86 -8.05 14.86
CA TYR A 67 -8.16 -9.32 15.50
C TYR A 67 -6.96 -10.26 15.34
N ILE A 68 -6.61 -10.91 16.44
CA ILE A 68 -5.51 -11.87 16.50
C ILE A 68 -6.14 -13.24 16.58
N LEU A 69 -6.01 -14.04 15.53
CA LEU A 69 -6.53 -15.40 15.53
C LEU A 69 -5.81 -16.24 16.58
N GLN A 70 -6.56 -17.05 17.32
CA GLN A 70 -6.01 -18.07 18.21
C GLN A 70 -6.27 -19.45 17.59
N PRO A 71 -5.31 -20.39 17.65
CA PRO A 71 -4.01 -20.30 18.33
C PRO A 71 -2.86 -19.75 17.47
N CYS A 72 -3.05 -19.54 16.15
CA CYS A 72 -1.95 -19.24 15.22
C CYS A 72 -1.36 -17.82 15.34
N ARG A 73 -1.99 -16.92 16.09
CA ARG A 73 -1.55 -15.54 16.38
C ARG A 73 -1.40 -14.61 15.16
N HIS A 74 -1.93 -14.99 14.00
CA HIS A 74 -1.96 -14.11 12.83
C HIS A 74 -2.94 -12.95 13.01
N LYS A 75 -2.53 -11.75 12.59
CA LYS A 75 -3.27 -10.50 12.76
C LYS A 75 -3.99 -10.11 11.47
N PHE A 76 -5.24 -9.67 11.59
CA PHE A 76 -6.07 -9.19 10.48
C PHE A 76 -6.95 -8.05 10.98
N HIS A 77 -7.52 -7.23 10.08
CA HIS A 77 -8.65 -6.39 10.48
C HIS A 77 -9.84 -7.26 10.86
N LYS A 78 -10.55 -6.90 11.93
CA LYS A 78 -11.76 -7.61 12.40
C LYS A 78 -12.77 -7.85 11.26
N ARG A 79 -13.07 -6.80 10.48
CA ARG A 79 -13.99 -6.89 9.33
C ARG A 79 -13.50 -7.81 8.22
N CYS A 80 -12.19 -7.92 8.02
CA CYS A 80 -11.62 -8.78 6.99
C CYS A 80 -11.75 -10.24 7.39
N ILE A 81 -11.43 -10.56 8.65
CA ILE A 81 -11.52 -11.95 9.12
C ILE A 81 -12.95 -12.43 9.32
N GLU A 82 -13.88 -11.55 9.70
CA GLU A 82 -15.32 -11.85 9.74
C GLU A 82 -15.84 -12.18 8.35
N LYS A 83 -15.57 -11.33 7.35
CA LYS A 83 -15.96 -11.59 5.95
C LYS A 83 -15.40 -12.91 5.46
N TRP A 84 -14.11 -13.15 5.69
CA TRP A 84 -13.47 -14.41 5.34
C TRP A 84 -14.21 -15.59 5.95
N GLY A 85 -14.48 -15.57 7.27
CA GLY A 85 -15.18 -16.66 7.96
C GLY A 85 -16.64 -16.88 7.53
N HIS A 86 -17.29 -15.88 6.94
CA HIS A 86 -18.64 -16.02 6.38
C HIS A 86 -18.67 -16.68 4.99
N GLU A 87 -17.54 -16.75 4.29
CA GLU A 87 -17.45 -17.43 3.01
C GLU A 87 -17.61 -18.94 3.20
N ALA A 88 -18.47 -19.58 2.40
CA ALA A 88 -18.80 -21.00 2.57
C ALA A 88 -17.58 -21.94 2.44
N GLU A 89 -16.53 -21.48 1.74
CA GLU A 89 -15.33 -22.25 1.43
C GLU A 89 -14.24 -22.12 2.49
N SER A 90 -14.30 -21.13 3.39
CA SER A 90 -13.20 -20.80 4.29
C SER A 90 -13.16 -21.63 5.57
N GLN A 91 -14.27 -22.31 5.92
CA GLN A 91 -14.41 -23.25 7.04
C GLN A 91 -13.84 -22.78 8.40
N ALA A 92 -13.81 -21.46 8.66
CA ALA A 92 -13.14 -20.87 9.83
C ALA A 92 -11.65 -21.26 9.95
N LEU A 93 -10.95 -21.32 8.82
CA LEU A 93 -9.52 -21.59 8.73
C LEU A 93 -8.72 -20.31 8.46
N CYS A 94 -7.59 -20.15 9.16
CA CYS A 94 -6.74 -18.98 9.01
C CYS A 94 -6.24 -18.81 7.56
N PRO A 95 -6.35 -17.61 6.93
CA PRO A 95 -5.88 -17.39 5.56
C PRO A 95 -4.38 -17.66 5.33
N LEU A 96 -3.56 -17.49 6.38
CA LEU A 96 -2.10 -17.61 6.28
C LEU A 96 -1.59 -19.04 6.51
N CYS A 97 -2.17 -19.77 7.46
CA CYS A 97 -1.66 -21.07 7.88
C CYS A 97 -2.69 -22.18 7.92
N ARG A 98 -3.95 -21.88 7.55
CA ARG A 98 -5.09 -22.81 7.54
C ARG A 98 -5.40 -23.46 8.89
N SER A 99 -4.86 -22.93 9.99
CA SER A 99 -5.22 -23.39 11.33
C SER A 99 -6.66 -22.99 11.65
N PRO A 100 -7.46 -23.89 12.25
CA PRO A 100 -8.82 -23.57 12.66
C PRO A 100 -8.79 -22.47 13.73
N PHE A 101 -9.76 -21.56 13.66
CA PHE A 101 -9.96 -20.53 14.67
C PHE A 101 -11.42 -20.47 15.07
N ALA A 102 -11.70 -20.03 16.31
CA ALA A 102 -13.07 -19.82 16.75
C ALA A 102 -13.68 -18.64 15.98
N GLN A 103 -14.77 -18.89 15.25
CA GLN A 103 -15.54 -17.86 14.57
C GLN A 103 -16.02 -16.80 15.58
N ILE A 104 -15.78 -15.53 15.27
CA ILE A 104 -16.25 -14.39 16.07
C ILE A 104 -17.73 -14.23 15.73
N ARG A 105 -18.59 -14.34 16.74
CA ARG A 105 -20.04 -14.13 16.61
C ARG A 105 -20.42 -12.67 16.81
#